data_AF-A0A973EVN2-F1
#
_entry.id   AF-A0A973EVN2-F1
#
_cell.length_a   1.000
_cell.length_b   1.000
_cell.length_c   1.000
_cell.angle_alpha   90.00
_cell.angle_beta   90.00
_cell.angle_gamma   90.00
#
_symmetry.space_group_name_H-M   'P 1'
#
loop_
_entity.id
_entity.type
_entity.pdbx_description
1 polymer ?
#
loop_
_entity_poly.entity_id
_entity_poly.type
_entity_poly.pdbx_seq_one_letter_code
_entity_poly.pdbx_strand_id
1 'polypeptide(L)'
;NNKVLYDFADIETYNPDGVYFGDKKPNDACDYDTNWDGTRDGNWAVEWQNSHRQGVDWFNCTAAHTQPLNANMKAYAAWWLWARLAGWDGK
;
A
#
# COMPACT_ATOMS: atom_id res chain seq x y z
N ASN A 1 -14.20 -18.05 15.14
CA ASN A 1 -14.23 -18.43 13.71
C ASN A 1 -13.01 -19.19 13.21
N ASN A 2 -11.90 -19.35 13.95
CA ASN A 2 -10.71 -20.11 13.51
C ASN A 2 -10.25 -19.76 12.08
N LYS A 3 -10.28 -18.45 11.76
CA LYS A 3 -9.93 -17.87 10.47
C LYS A 3 -8.78 -16.89 10.68
N VAL A 4 -7.98 -16.70 9.64
CA VAL A 4 -6.92 -15.69 9.61
C VAL A 4 -7.50 -14.35 9.15
N LEU A 5 -7.15 -13.27 9.85
CA LEU A 5 -7.46 -11.90 9.45
C LEU A 5 -6.31 -11.38 8.58
N TYR A 6 -6.64 -10.71 7.48
CA TYR A 6 -5.69 -9.99 6.65
C TYR A 6 -6.15 -8.54 6.56
N ASP A 7 -5.32 -7.64 7.10
CA ASP A 7 -5.61 -6.21 7.21
C ASP A 7 -4.64 -5.42 6.34
N PHE A 8 -5.14 -4.34 5.75
CA PHE A 8 -4.39 -3.48 4.83
C PHE A 8 -3.94 -2.17 5.48
N ALA A 9 -4.28 -1.90 6.74
CA ALA A 9 -4.03 -0.60 7.38
C ALA A 9 -2.58 -0.10 7.21
N ASP A 10 -1.58 -0.93 7.52
CA ASP A 10 -0.18 -0.53 7.36
C ASP A 10 0.19 -0.31 5.88
N ILE A 11 -0.34 -1.14 4.98
CA ILE A 11 -0.08 -1.04 3.53
C ILE A 11 -0.70 0.25 2.95
N GLU A 12 -1.82 0.70 3.50
CA GLU A 12 -2.54 1.91 3.04
C GLU A 12 -2.04 3.20 3.70
N THR A 13 -1.21 3.10 4.74
CA THR A 13 -0.75 4.25 5.54
C THR A 13 0.76 4.44 5.56
N TYR A 14 1.53 3.56 4.92
CA TYR A 14 2.97 3.72 4.75
C TYR A 14 3.37 3.62 3.28
N ASN A 15 4.30 4.47 2.85
CA ASN A 15 4.99 4.24 1.58
C ASN A 15 6.10 3.18 1.75
N PRO A 16 6.68 2.67 0.64
CA PRO A 16 7.75 1.67 0.72
C PRO A 16 9.02 2.10 1.48
N ASP A 17 9.26 3.40 1.64
CA ASP A 17 10.39 3.94 2.42
C ASP A 17 10.10 4.03 3.92
N GLY A 18 8.89 3.66 4.36
CA GLY A 18 8.46 3.70 5.76
C GLY A 18 7.96 5.07 6.23
N VAL A 19 7.65 5.99 5.31
CA VAL A 19 6.99 7.26 5.65
C VAL A 19 5.54 6.98 6.01
N TYR A 20 5.13 7.45 7.19
CA TYR A 20 3.77 7.28 7.72
C TYR A 20 2.84 8.42 7.28
N PHE A 21 1.60 8.05 6.91
CA PHE A 21 0.52 8.94 6.50
C PHE A 21 -0.77 8.73 7.31
N GLY A 22 -0.81 7.77 8.24
CA GLY A 22 -2.04 7.36 8.95
C GLY A 22 -2.71 8.46 9.79
N ASP A 23 -1.95 9.48 10.18
CA ASP A 23 -2.45 10.66 10.87
C ASP A 23 -2.98 11.74 9.91
N LYS A 24 -2.58 11.71 8.64
CA LYS A 24 -2.95 12.68 7.59
C LYS A 24 -4.27 12.35 6.88
N LYS A 25 -5.26 11.85 7.63
CA LYS A 25 -6.59 11.44 7.12
C LYS A 25 -6.53 10.59 5.83
N PRO A 26 -5.74 9.51 5.74
CA PRO A 26 -5.60 8.81 4.47
C PRO A 26 -6.86 8.01 4.07
N ASN A 27 -6.90 7.52 2.84
CA ASN A 27 -7.91 6.56 2.36
C ASN A 27 -7.33 5.43 1.50
N ASP A 28 -8.23 4.53 1.09
CA ASP A 28 -7.99 3.44 0.16
C ASP A 28 -7.43 3.90 -1.20
N ALA A 29 -7.74 5.13 -1.61
CA ALA A 29 -7.19 5.76 -2.82
C ALA A 29 -5.73 6.24 -2.70
N CYS A 30 -5.11 6.07 -1.52
CA CYS A 30 -3.78 6.59 -1.17
C CYS A 30 -3.70 8.10 -1.04
N ASP A 31 -4.85 8.79 -1.00
CA ASP A 31 -4.90 10.22 -0.80
C ASP A 31 -4.61 10.56 0.66
N TYR A 32 -3.99 11.71 0.92
CA TYR A 32 -3.76 12.22 2.27
C TYR A 32 -3.85 13.75 2.31
N ASP A 33 -4.02 14.28 3.51
CA ASP A 33 -4.07 15.71 3.82
C ASP A 33 -2.64 16.23 4.04
N THR A 34 -2.14 17.02 3.10
CA THR A 34 -0.73 17.45 3.12
C THR A 34 -0.46 18.46 4.24
N ASN A 35 -1.45 19.27 4.60
CA ASN A 35 -1.30 20.50 5.39
C ASN A 35 -2.20 20.56 6.65
N TRP A 36 -2.99 19.52 6.90
CA TRP A 36 -3.93 19.38 8.03
C TRP A 36 -5.16 20.31 7.97
N ASP A 37 -5.52 20.83 6.80
CA ASP A 37 -6.70 21.68 6.61
C ASP A 37 -8.02 20.88 6.54
N GLY A 38 -7.92 19.56 6.51
CA GLY A 38 -9.02 18.61 6.43
C GLY A 38 -9.40 18.19 5.02
N THR A 39 -8.71 18.69 4.01
CA THR A 39 -8.84 18.33 2.60
C THR A 39 -7.72 17.38 2.23
N ARG A 40 -8.03 16.36 1.42
CA ARG A 40 -7.01 15.49 0.84
C ARG A 40 -6.55 16.08 -0.48
N ASP A 41 -5.29 16.45 -0.53
CA ASP A 41 -4.68 17.13 -1.68
C ASP A 41 -3.32 16.52 -2.09
N GLY A 42 -2.84 15.50 -1.36
CA GLY A 42 -1.68 14.68 -1.71
C GLY A 42 -2.05 13.24 -2.02
N ASN A 43 -1.15 12.51 -2.69
CA ASN A 43 -1.30 11.07 -2.90
C ASN A 43 0.06 10.37 -2.78
N TRP A 44 0.26 9.66 -1.67
CA TRP A 44 1.57 9.13 -1.30
C TRP A 44 2.08 8.10 -2.30
N ALA A 45 1.19 7.33 -2.91
CA ALA A 45 1.55 6.29 -3.85
C ALA A 45 1.99 6.88 -5.18
N VAL A 46 1.28 7.90 -5.69
CA VAL A 46 1.68 8.63 -6.90
C VAL A 46 3.02 9.34 -6.69
N GLU A 47 3.22 9.99 -5.54
CA GLU A 47 4.47 10.65 -5.18
C GLU A 47 5.66 9.67 -5.19
N TRP A 48 5.48 8.49 -4.60
CA TRP A 48 6.51 7.46 -4.61
C TRP A 48 6.75 6.88 -6.01
N GLN A 49 5.69 6.59 -6.77
CA GLN A 49 5.80 6.10 -8.14
C GLN A 49 6.56 7.06 -9.05
N ASN A 50 6.35 8.37 -8.90
CA ASN A 50 7.01 9.39 -9.72
C ASN A 50 8.50 9.57 -9.38
N SER A 51 8.92 9.18 -8.17
CA SER A 51 10.33 9.21 -7.75
C SER A 51 11.09 7.90 -8.02
N HIS A 52 10.39 6.87 -8.51
CA HIS A 52 10.93 5.52 -8.68
C HIS A 52 10.68 4.96 -10.10
N ARG A 53 11.41 3.90 -10.45
CA ARG A 53 11.39 3.35 -11.81
C ARG A 53 10.29 2.29 -11.97
N GLN A 54 9.30 2.61 -12.82
CA GLN A 54 8.31 1.63 -13.27
C GLN A 54 8.99 0.43 -13.95
N GLY A 55 8.49 -0.77 -13.65
CA GLY A 55 9.02 -2.06 -14.11
C GLY A 55 10.21 -2.57 -13.29
N VAL A 56 10.64 -1.84 -12.27
CA VAL A 56 11.71 -2.24 -11.34
C VAL A 56 11.22 -2.12 -9.91
N ASP A 57 10.86 -0.89 -9.51
CA ASP A 57 10.48 -0.57 -8.14
C ASP A 57 8.97 -0.76 -7.92
N TRP A 58 8.18 -0.56 -8.98
CA TRP A 58 6.74 -0.82 -9.02
C TRP A 58 6.28 -1.19 -10.43
N PHE A 59 5.12 -1.82 -10.55
CA PHE A 59 4.55 -2.29 -11.81
C PHE A 59 3.17 -1.69 -12.04
N ASN A 60 2.95 -1.19 -13.25
CA ASN A 60 1.63 -0.69 -13.64
C ASN A 60 0.62 -1.83 -13.75
N CYS A 61 -0.57 -1.62 -13.20
CA CYS A 61 -1.70 -2.54 -13.27
C CYS A 61 -3.00 -1.77 -13.12
N THR A 62 -4.11 -2.35 -13.56
CA THR A 62 -5.43 -1.83 -13.22
C THR A 62 -5.65 -2.00 -11.72
N ALA A 63 -5.88 -0.89 -11.02
CA ALA A 63 -6.12 -0.87 -9.58
C ALA A 63 -7.41 -0.07 -9.31
N ALA A 64 -8.49 -0.77 -8.96
CA ALA A 64 -9.75 -0.11 -8.64
C ALA A 64 -9.63 0.62 -7.29
N HIS A 65 -10.09 1.88 -7.25
CA HIS A 65 -10.14 2.71 -6.05
C HIS A 65 -8.78 2.97 -5.37
N THR A 66 -7.65 2.69 -6.04
CA THR A 66 -6.31 2.87 -5.48
C THR A 66 -5.26 3.05 -6.58
N GLN A 67 -3.99 3.11 -6.19
CA GLN A 67 -2.87 3.27 -7.13
C GLN A 67 -2.15 1.95 -7.42
N PRO A 68 -1.50 1.80 -8.59
CA PRO A 68 -0.76 0.58 -8.95
C PRO A 68 0.23 0.12 -7.90
N LEU A 69 0.97 1.05 -7.28
CA LEU A 69 1.92 0.71 -6.21
C LEU A 69 1.24 0.02 -5.02
N ASN A 70 0.15 0.59 -4.50
CA ASN A 70 -0.59 0.00 -3.39
C ASN A 70 -1.15 -1.39 -3.75
N ALA A 71 -1.65 -1.56 -4.98
CA ALA A 71 -2.09 -2.86 -5.47
C ALA A 71 -0.95 -3.89 -5.54
N ASN A 72 0.25 -3.48 -5.96
CA ASN A 72 1.43 -4.34 -5.95
C ASN A 72 1.79 -4.77 -4.53
N MET A 73 1.85 -3.83 -3.58
CA MET A 73 2.16 -4.10 -2.18
C MET A 73 1.15 -5.10 -1.57
N LYS A 74 -0.14 -4.91 -1.81
CA LYS A 74 -1.20 -5.84 -1.40
C LYS A 74 -1.04 -7.23 -2.01
N ALA A 75 -0.61 -7.32 -3.27
CA ALA A 75 -0.35 -8.60 -3.93
C ALA A 75 0.86 -9.32 -3.33
N TYR A 76 1.95 -8.60 -3.04
CA TYR A 76 3.15 -9.17 -2.40
C TYR A 76 2.83 -9.68 -1.00
N ALA A 77 2.13 -8.88 -0.19
CA ALA A 77 1.73 -9.28 1.16
C ALA A 77 0.74 -10.46 1.15
N ALA A 78 -0.20 -10.50 0.20
CA ALA A 78 -1.13 -11.63 0.06
C ALA A 78 -0.40 -12.92 -0.33
N TRP A 79 0.54 -12.84 -1.28
CA TRP A 79 1.39 -13.97 -1.65
C TRP A 79 2.18 -14.49 -0.46
N TRP A 80 2.81 -13.58 0.30
CA TRP A 80 3.58 -13.94 1.48
C TRP A 80 2.70 -14.66 2.51
N LEU A 81 1.52 -14.10 2.81
CA LEU A 81 0.55 -14.72 3.71
C LEU A 81 0.20 -16.15 3.28
N TRP A 82 -0.16 -16.36 2.01
CA TRP A 82 -0.56 -17.68 1.53
C TRP A 82 0.60 -18.67 1.51
N ALA A 83 1.79 -18.23 1.11
CA ALA A 83 2.99 -19.07 1.14
C ALA A 83 3.28 -19.55 2.58
N ARG A 84 3.19 -18.64 3.56
CA ARG A 84 3.34 -18.97 4.99
C ARG A 84 2.28 -19.97 5.46
N LEU A 85 1.02 -19.78 5.08
CA LEU A 85 -0.06 -20.70 5.43
C LEU A 85 0.10 -22.07 4.78
N ALA A 86 0.71 -22.14 3.60
CA ALA A 86 1.02 -23.38 2.89
C ALA A 86 2.25 -24.12 3.44
N GLY A 87 2.93 -23.56 4.46
CA GLY A 87 4.07 -24.20 5.12
C GLY A 87 5.45 -23.69 4.69
N TRP A 88 5.53 -22.59 3.94
CA TRP A 88 6.82 -21.93 3.70
C TRP A 88 7.35 -21.28 4.99
N ASP A 89 8.63 -21.45 5.25
CA ASP A 89 9.32 -20.97 6.45
C ASP A 89 9.69 -19.48 6.42
N GLY A 90 9.43 -18.82 5.28
CA GLY A 90 9.61 -17.37 5.05
C GLY A 90 11.07 -16.94 5.09
N LYS A 91 11.97 -17.82 4.65
CA LYS A 91 13.39 -17.56 4.47
C LYS A 91 13.84 -18.06 3.11
#